data_AF-A0A1W9LIL0-F1
#
_entry.id   AF-A0A1W9LIL0-F1
#
_cell.length_a   1.000
_cell.length_b   1.000
_cell.length_c   1.000
_cell.angle_alpha   90.00
_cell.angle_beta   90.00
_cell.angle_gamma   90.00
#
_symmetry.space_group_name_H-M   'P 1'
#
loop_
_entity.id
_entity.type
_entity.pdbx_description
1 polymer ?
#
loop_
_entity_poly.entity_id
_entity_poly.type
_entity_poly.pdbx_seq_one_letter_code
_entity_poly.pdbx_strand_id
1 'polypeptide(L)'
;MSVKRVKLQSTLSSREFPFDIIEEFTEDGESLEVVVPEITGAKVRSGRFLWERFADFLPFSSFDSGLSLGEGNTPLLEAGKLLESHTGIRHLLLKNETVNPTWSFKDRGSLTCVRMAKEMKEKITATISTGNF
;
A
#
# COMPACT_ATOMS: atom_id res chain seq x y z
N MET A 1 -6.39 18.78 12.43
CA MET A 1 -5.58 17.92 11.55
C MET A 1 -5.94 18.24 10.12
N SER A 2 -4.97 18.58 9.27
CA SER A 2 -5.25 18.92 7.86
C SER A 2 -5.63 17.64 7.11
N VAL A 3 -6.82 17.63 6.51
CA VAL A 3 -7.28 16.52 5.67
C VAL A 3 -6.47 16.58 4.37
N LYS A 4 -5.72 15.51 4.05
CA LYS A 4 -5.05 15.41 2.75
C LYS A 4 -6.13 15.50 1.67
N ARG A 5 -5.92 16.33 0.64
CA ARG A 5 -6.84 16.44 -0.52
C ARG A 5 -6.69 15.23 -1.45
N VAL A 6 -6.89 14.03 -0.92
CA VAL A 6 -6.87 12.80 -1.70
C VAL A 6 -8.14 12.71 -2.54
N LYS A 7 -8.01 12.23 -3.77
CA LYS A 7 -9.12 12.00 -4.69
C LYS A 7 -8.91 10.69 -5.43
N LEU A 8 -9.97 10.15 -6.02
CA LEU A 8 -9.86 9.12 -7.03
C LEU A 8 -9.83 9.77 -8.41
N GLN A 9 -9.10 9.17 -9.34
CA GLN A 9 -9.02 9.62 -10.72
C GLN A 9 -9.13 8.43 -11.67
N SER A 10 -9.90 8.57 -12.75
CA SER A 10 -9.88 7.59 -13.83
C SER A 10 -8.51 7.60 -14.51
N THR A 11 -7.92 6.41 -14.64
CA THR A 11 -6.62 6.17 -15.27
C THR A 11 -6.57 6.51 -16.76
N LEU A 12 -7.72 6.61 -17.44
CA LEU A 12 -7.80 6.92 -18.87
C LEU A 12 -8.31 8.33 -19.13
N SER A 13 -9.50 8.66 -18.61
CA SER A 13 -10.14 9.95 -18.88
C SER A 13 -9.71 11.07 -17.94
N SER A 14 -8.94 10.76 -16.88
CA SER A 14 -8.55 11.72 -15.83
C SER A 14 -9.72 12.37 -15.08
N ARG A 15 -10.96 11.88 -15.25
CA ARG A 15 -12.15 12.30 -14.49
C ARG A 15 -11.90 12.08 -13.00
N GLU A 16 -12.32 13.04 -12.19
CA GLU A 16 -12.14 13.00 -10.74
C GLU A 16 -13.38 12.45 -10.03
N PHE A 17 -13.15 11.70 -8.96
CA PHE A 17 -14.19 11.08 -8.16
C PHE A 17 -13.91 11.31 -6.66
N PRO A 18 -14.96 11.34 -5.81
CA PRO A 18 -14.78 11.39 -4.36
C PRO A 18 -13.94 10.23 -3.86
N PHE A 19 -13.14 10.45 -2.82
CA PHE A 19 -12.24 9.42 -2.28
C PHE A 19 -12.97 8.36 -1.42
N ASP A 20 -14.20 8.67 -1.01
CA ASP A 20 -15.03 7.87 -0.10
C ASP A 20 -16.05 6.98 -0.84
N ILE A 21 -15.83 6.71 -2.12
CA ILE A 21 -16.57 5.68 -2.87
C ILE A 21 -15.83 4.33 -2.78
N ILE A 22 -16.54 3.23 -2.98
CA ILE A 22 -16.01 1.86 -2.84
C ILE A 22 -15.67 1.25 -4.21
N GLU A 23 -16.23 1.83 -5.26
CA GLU A 23 -16.07 1.40 -6.63
C GLU A 23 -14.61 1.48 -7.08
N GLU A 24 -14.11 0.40 -7.68
CA GLU A 24 -12.76 0.31 -8.25
C GLU A 24 -12.72 0.83 -9.70
N PHE A 25 -13.89 0.97 -10.34
CA PHE A 25 -14.05 1.34 -11.74
C PHE A 25 -15.15 2.37 -11.93
N THR A 26 -15.00 3.20 -12.96
CA THR A 26 -16.08 4.07 -13.46
C THR A 26 -17.21 3.27 -14.10
N GLU A 27 -18.37 3.89 -14.32
CA GLU A 27 -19.49 3.31 -15.06
C GLU A 27 -19.11 2.78 -16.46
N ASP A 28 -18.12 3.40 -17.10
CA ASP A 28 -17.60 3.03 -18.42
C ASP A 28 -16.49 1.96 -18.36
N GLY A 29 -16.15 1.45 -17.17
CA GLY A 29 -15.16 0.39 -16.96
C GLY A 29 -13.71 0.85 -16.82
N GLU A 30 -13.44 2.16 -16.76
CA GLU A 30 -12.09 2.68 -16.50
C GLU A 30 -11.69 2.47 -15.04
N SER A 31 -10.47 1.99 -14.76
CA SER A 31 -9.97 1.84 -13.39
C SER A 31 -9.75 3.18 -12.71
N LEU A 32 -10.06 3.23 -11.41
CA LEU A 32 -9.81 4.37 -10.54
C LEU A 32 -8.47 4.19 -9.81
N GLU A 33 -7.68 5.26 -9.75
CA GLU A 33 -6.45 5.32 -8.98
C GLU A 33 -6.51 6.39 -7.88
N VAL A 34 -5.77 6.16 -6.79
CA VAL A 34 -5.66 7.10 -5.67
C VAL A 34 -4.64 8.18 -6.01
N VAL A 35 -5.09 9.43 -6.08
CA VAL A 35 -4.23 10.59 -6.31
C VAL A 35 -4.00 11.32 -4.99
N VAL A 36 -2.74 11.40 -4.58
CA VAL A 36 -2.27 12.22 -3.45
C VAL A 36 -1.57 13.44 -4.03
N PRO A 37 -2.18 14.65 -4.05
CA PRO A 37 -1.62 15.81 -4.76
C PRO A 37 -0.22 16.23 -4.30
N GLU A 38 0.10 15.97 -3.04
CA GLU A 38 1.38 16.35 -2.42
C GLU A 38 2.47 15.25 -2.59
N ILE A 39 2.21 14.20 -3.38
CA ILE A 39 3.12 13.05 -3.50
C ILE A 39 4.50 13.40 -4.06
N THR A 40 4.60 14.43 -4.92
CA THR A 40 5.90 14.89 -5.45
C THR A 40 6.84 15.40 -4.35
N GLY A 41 6.29 15.93 -3.26
CA GLY A 41 7.04 16.37 -2.09
C GLY A 41 7.22 15.30 -1.00
N ALA A 42 6.66 14.10 -1.20
CA ALA A 42 6.64 13.05 -0.20
C ALA A 42 8.04 12.52 0.08
N LYS A 43 8.33 12.25 1.36
CA LYS A 43 9.62 11.71 1.80
C LYS A 43 9.42 10.48 2.64
N VAL A 44 10.37 9.55 2.54
CA VAL A 44 10.46 8.45 3.51
C VAL A 44 10.96 9.04 4.81
N ARG A 45 10.17 8.88 5.87
CA ARG A 45 10.46 9.36 7.21
C ARG A 45 11.18 8.28 8.02
N SER A 46 11.81 8.69 9.12
CA SER A 46 12.23 7.76 10.16
C SER A 46 10.99 7.22 10.88
N GLY A 47 11.05 5.96 11.31
CA GLY A 47 9.93 5.31 11.96
C GLY A 47 10.18 3.81 12.09
N ARG A 48 9.54 3.20 13.08
CA ARG A 48 9.59 1.75 13.31
C ARG A 48 8.58 1.02 12.44
N PHE A 49 7.49 1.67 12.05
CA PHE A 49 6.38 1.04 11.36
C PHE A 49 6.14 1.60 9.96
N LEU A 50 5.44 0.85 9.11
CA LEU A 50 5.16 1.22 7.72
C LEU A 50 4.47 2.59 7.62
N TRP A 51 3.40 2.82 8.40
CA TRP A 51 2.64 4.07 8.34
C TRP A 51 3.42 5.28 8.84
N GLU A 52 4.39 5.09 9.74
CA GLU A 52 5.27 6.18 10.20
C GLU A 52 6.23 6.57 9.09
N ARG A 53 6.90 5.57 8.50
CA ARG A 53 7.93 5.78 7.47
C ARG A 53 7.35 6.31 6.16
N PHE A 54 6.16 5.87 5.78
CA PHE A 54 5.53 6.20 4.51
C PHE A 54 4.32 7.13 4.66
N ALA A 55 4.18 7.82 5.80
CA ALA A 55 3.06 8.70 6.10
C ALA A 55 2.76 9.72 4.98
N ASP A 56 3.78 10.24 4.29
CA ASP A 56 3.59 11.21 3.20
C ASP A 56 2.93 10.60 1.97
N PHE A 57 3.19 9.33 1.69
CA PHE A 57 2.68 8.59 0.53
C PHE A 57 1.28 8.02 0.75
N LEU A 58 0.90 7.79 2.01
CA LEU A 58 -0.39 7.20 2.33
C LEU A 58 -1.52 8.23 2.23
N PRO A 59 -2.73 7.82 1.80
CA PRO A 59 -3.86 8.75 1.67
C PRO A 59 -4.49 9.18 3.01
N PHE A 60 -4.00 8.65 4.14
CA PHE A 60 -4.56 8.91 5.46
C PHE A 60 -3.78 9.99 6.21
N SER A 61 -4.48 10.83 6.97
CA SER A 61 -3.86 11.87 7.82
C SER A 61 -3.45 11.36 9.21
N SER A 62 -4.05 10.26 9.66
CA SER A 62 -3.78 9.60 10.94
C SER A 62 -3.90 8.07 10.79
N PHE A 63 -3.15 7.33 11.61
CA PHE A 63 -3.15 5.88 11.61
C PHE A 63 -3.41 5.35 13.03
N ASP A 64 -4.33 4.39 13.15
CA ASP A 64 -4.60 3.68 14.40
C ASP A 64 -3.61 2.53 14.54
N SER A 65 -2.66 2.64 15.46
CA SER A 65 -1.64 1.62 15.70
C SER A 65 -2.21 0.25 16.07
N GLY A 66 -3.45 0.18 16.59
CA GLY A 66 -4.12 -1.08 16.90
C GLY A 66 -4.51 -1.91 15.68
N LEU A 67 -4.45 -1.33 14.47
CA LEU A 67 -4.75 -2.06 13.22
C LEU A 67 -3.55 -2.83 12.66
N SER A 68 -2.35 -2.59 13.16
CA SER A 68 -1.14 -3.20 12.60
C SER A 68 -0.69 -4.43 13.39
N LEU A 69 -0.17 -5.41 12.64
CA LEU A 69 0.56 -6.57 13.17
C LEU A 69 2.09 -6.42 13.04
N GLY A 70 2.58 -5.27 12.60
CA GLY A 70 4.01 -5.00 12.38
C GLY A 70 4.48 -5.21 10.94
N GLU A 71 3.58 -5.08 9.98
CA GLU A 71 3.84 -5.24 8.54
C GLU A 71 4.90 -4.25 8.03
N GLY A 72 5.68 -4.70 7.05
CA GLY A 72 6.73 -3.91 6.43
C GLY A 72 8.09 -4.06 7.10
N ASN A 73 9.01 -3.14 6.80
CA ASN A 73 10.42 -3.18 7.23
C ASN A 73 11.14 -4.52 6.99
N THR A 74 10.69 -5.25 5.99
CA THR A 74 11.25 -6.52 5.57
C THR A 74 12.69 -6.38 5.06
N PRO A 75 13.55 -7.40 5.21
CA PRO A 75 14.94 -7.35 4.77
C PRO A 75 15.10 -7.17 3.25
N LEU A 76 16.19 -6.53 2.87
CA LEU A 76 16.75 -6.56 1.52
C LEU A 76 18.03 -7.39 1.60
N LEU A 77 18.04 -8.55 0.94
CA LEU A 77 19.09 -9.56 1.05
C LEU A 77 19.95 -9.58 -0.21
N GLU A 78 21.22 -9.91 -0.09
CA GLU A 78 22.05 -10.23 -1.26
C GLU A 78 21.65 -11.60 -1.81
N ALA A 79 21.52 -11.71 -3.14
CA ALA A 79 21.13 -12.96 -3.80
C ALA A 79 22.24 -14.04 -3.78
N GLY A 80 23.48 -13.63 -3.49
CA GLY A 80 24.64 -14.50 -3.41
C GLY A 80 25.20 -14.93 -4.77
N LYS A 81 26.41 -15.49 -4.75
CA LYS A 81 27.23 -15.74 -5.95
C LYS A 81 26.57 -16.66 -6.98
N LEU A 82 25.77 -17.62 -6.55
CA LEU A 82 25.12 -18.57 -7.45
C LEU A 82 24.13 -17.85 -8.38
N LEU A 83 23.22 -17.06 -7.81
CA LEU A 83 22.22 -16.32 -8.60
C LEU A 83 22.86 -15.21 -9.43
N GLU A 84 23.87 -14.52 -8.90
CA GLU A 84 24.64 -13.54 -9.68
C GLU A 84 25.33 -14.18 -10.89
N SER A 85 25.97 -15.35 -10.72
CA SER A 85 26.61 -16.08 -11.82
C SER A 85 25.62 -16.59 -12.87
N HIS A 86 24.43 -17.00 -12.43
CA HIS A 86 23.39 -17.51 -13.33
C HIS A 86 22.74 -16.39 -14.15
N THR A 87 22.52 -15.23 -13.53
CA THR A 87 21.84 -14.08 -14.17
C THR A 87 22.79 -13.13 -14.89
N GLY A 88 24.09 -13.13 -14.54
CA GLY A 88 25.05 -12.13 -14.99
C GLY A 88 24.88 -10.75 -14.35
N ILE A 89 23.96 -10.60 -13.38
CA ILE A 89 23.69 -9.34 -12.69
C ILE A 89 24.59 -9.23 -11.46
N ARG A 90 25.39 -8.16 -11.41
CA ARG A 90 26.18 -7.80 -10.22
C ARG A 90 25.31 -7.01 -9.24
N HIS A 91 25.47 -7.27 -7.94
CA HIS A 91 24.67 -6.63 -6.87
C HIS A 91 23.19 -6.98 -6.96
N LEU A 92 22.88 -8.24 -7.21
CA LEU A 92 21.50 -8.71 -7.23
C LEU A 92 20.96 -8.76 -5.80
N LEU A 93 19.90 -7.99 -5.53
CA LEU A 93 19.24 -7.92 -4.22
C LEU A 93 17.84 -8.54 -4.26
N LEU A 94 17.46 -9.19 -3.18
CA LEU A 94 16.18 -9.85 -2.98
C LEU A 94 15.40 -9.15 -1.88
N LYS A 95 14.24 -8.58 -2.22
CA LYS A 95 13.33 -7.99 -1.24
C LYS A 95 12.49 -9.09 -0.59
N ASN A 96 12.81 -9.44 0.66
CA ASN A 96 12.20 -10.59 1.31
C ASN A 96 10.86 -10.26 1.98
N GLU A 97 9.77 -10.23 1.20
CA GLU A 97 8.42 -9.99 1.73
C GLU A 97 7.79 -11.19 2.47
N THR A 98 8.45 -12.34 2.54
CA THR A 98 7.90 -13.55 3.19
C THR A 98 7.98 -13.50 4.72
N VAL A 99 8.54 -12.44 5.29
CA VAL A 99 8.67 -12.25 6.75
C VAL A 99 7.72 -11.19 7.30
N ASN A 100 6.75 -10.73 6.51
CA ASN A 100 5.60 -10.00 7.04
C ASN A 100 4.75 -10.93 7.96
N PRO A 101 3.87 -10.40 8.83
CA PRO A 101 3.08 -11.17 9.79
C PRO A 101 2.35 -12.43 9.26
N THR A 102 1.76 -12.38 8.06
CA THR A 102 1.10 -13.52 7.39
C THR A 102 2.00 -14.25 6.39
N TRP A 103 3.29 -13.87 6.35
CA TRP A 103 4.29 -14.33 5.38
C TRP A 103 3.97 -13.95 3.93
N SER A 104 3.19 -12.88 3.73
CA SER A 104 2.86 -12.34 2.41
C SER A 104 3.11 -10.84 2.32
N PHE A 105 3.47 -10.36 1.13
CA PHE A 105 3.53 -8.93 0.86
C PHE A 105 2.15 -8.24 0.96
N LYS A 106 1.05 -9.01 0.87
CA LYS A 106 -0.31 -8.50 0.89
C LYS A 106 -0.67 -7.80 2.21
N ASP A 107 0.01 -8.17 3.29
CA ASP A 107 -0.06 -7.51 4.60
C ASP A 107 0.00 -5.98 4.52
N ARG A 108 0.87 -5.44 3.66
CA ARG A 108 1.00 -3.99 3.46
C ARG A 108 -0.28 -3.36 2.92
N GLY A 109 -0.91 -4.01 1.94
CA GLY A 109 -2.14 -3.55 1.32
C GLY A 109 -3.35 -3.76 2.22
N SER A 110 -3.48 -4.96 2.81
CA SER A 110 -4.57 -5.30 3.73
C SER A 110 -4.64 -4.33 4.91
N LEU A 111 -3.50 -3.90 5.45
CA LEU A 111 -3.43 -2.85 6.46
C LEU A 111 -4.13 -1.56 6.01
N THR A 112 -3.86 -1.11 4.79
CA THR A 112 -4.48 0.11 4.23
C THR A 112 -5.96 -0.06 3.93
N CYS A 113 -6.38 -1.23 3.42
CA CYS A 113 -7.78 -1.53 3.15
C CYS A 113 -8.62 -1.56 4.44
N VAL A 114 -8.14 -2.25 5.48
CA VAL A 114 -8.83 -2.31 6.78
C VAL A 114 -8.89 -0.93 7.44
N ARG A 115 -7.81 -0.13 7.33
CA ARG A 115 -7.80 1.26 7.79
C ARG A 115 -8.84 2.11 7.07
N MET A 116 -8.99 1.96 5.75
CA MET A 116 -9.98 2.69 4.95
C MET A 116 -11.41 2.27 5.31
N ALA A 117 -11.68 0.96 5.36
CA ALA A 117 -12.98 0.42 5.77
C ALA A 117 -13.42 0.97 7.13
N LYS A 118 -12.49 1.05 8.11
CA LYS A 118 -12.76 1.66 9.41
C LYS A 118 -13.06 3.16 9.31
N GLU A 119 -12.40 3.90 8.42
CA GLU A 119 -12.67 5.33 8.19
C GLU A 119 -14.07 5.56 7.62
N MET A 120 -14.46 4.71 6.67
CA MET A 120 -15.77 4.72 6.01
C MET A 120 -16.89 4.19 6.89
N LYS A 121 -16.57 3.72 8.11
CA LYS A 121 -17.51 3.11 9.07
C LYS A 121 -18.18 1.84 8.54
N GLU A 122 -17.49 1.12 7.68
CA GLU A 122 -17.93 -0.19 7.21
C GLU A 122 -18.01 -1.17 8.38
N LYS A 123 -19.09 -1.96 8.40
CA LYS A 123 -19.33 -2.95 9.47
C LYS A 123 -18.73 -4.31 9.15
N ILE A 124 -18.54 -4.60 7.86
CA ILE A 124 -18.17 -5.92 7.36
C ILE A 124 -17.13 -5.73 6.25
N THR A 125 -16.07 -6.53 6.31
CA THR A 125 -15.14 -6.73 5.20
C THR A 125 -15.22 -8.20 4.82
N ALA A 126 -15.27 -8.49 3.53
CA ALA A 126 -15.32 -9.85 3.00
C ALA A 126 -14.17 -10.06 2.01
N THR A 127 -13.71 -11.31 1.92
CA THR A 127 -12.73 -11.75 0.92
C THR A 127 -13.21 -13.05 0.29
N ILE A 128 -13.00 -13.18 -1.01
CA ILE A 128 -13.15 -14.45 -1.73
C ILE A 128 -11.78 -14.75 -2.32
N SER A 129 -11.09 -15.72 -1.73
CA SER A 129 -9.70 -16.02 -2.06
C SER A 129 -9.42 -17.51 -1.96
N THR A 130 -8.50 -17.98 -2.80
CA THR A 130 -7.92 -19.33 -2.74
C THR A 130 -6.50 -19.34 -2.16
N GLY A 131 -6.01 -18.19 -1.67
CA GLY A 131 -4.65 -18.03 -1.16
C GLY A 131 -4.48 -16.82 -0.23
N ASN A 132 -3.31 -16.18 -0.28
CA ASN A 132 -2.81 -15.23 0.75
C ASN A 132 -3.55 -13.88 0.90
N PHE A 133 -4.77 -13.74 0.39
CA PHE A 133 -5.55 -12.50 0.47
C PHE A 133 -6.37 -12.43 1.76
#